data_AF-A0A957T168-F1
#
_entry.id   AF-A0A957T168-F1
#
_cell.length_a   1.000
_cell.length_b   1.000
_cell.length_c   1.000
_cell.angle_alpha   90.00
_cell.angle_beta   90.00
_cell.angle_gamma   90.00
#
_symmetry.space_group_name_H-M   'P 1'
#
loop_
_entity.id
_entity.type
_entity.pdbx_description
1 polymer ?
#
loop_
_entity_poly.entity_id
_entity_poly.type
_entity_poly.pdbx_seq_one_letter_code
_entity_poly.pdbx_strand_id
1 'polypeptide(L)'
;MLFPQQNDRRNRLDLSGLWEFQLDPDEVGETEGWFAGLAAPRTIAVPASWNEQFEDTRDYMGVTWYLQQLYVPSSWQGDRIHLRVGSANYAAKVWVNGRHVGSHEGGHLPFTLDVTDAVQWQGENTIAIQVENKLMSTRVPAGSMSGDKPTGFMNNYPDTTF
;
A
#
# COMPACT_ATOMS: atom_id res chain seq x y z
N MET A 1 -17.79 -1.91 7.58
CA MET A 1 -16.50 -2.26 8.24
C MET A 1 -16.38 -1.47 9.53
N LEU A 2 -16.01 -2.08 10.65
CA LEU A 2 -15.88 -1.37 11.94
C LEU A 2 -14.53 -0.68 12.06
N PHE A 3 -14.50 0.51 12.67
CA PHE A 3 -13.24 1.17 13.01
C PHE A 3 -12.57 0.44 14.19
N PRO A 4 -11.24 0.18 14.17
CA PRO A 4 -10.55 -0.48 15.28
C PRO A 4 -10.63 0.34 16.57
N GLN A 5 -10.91 -0.34 17.67
CA GLN A 5 -10.93 0.23 19.02
C GLN A 5 -10.00 -0.60 19.91
N GLN A 6 -9.41 0.03 20.92
CA GLN A 6 -8.59 -0.66 21.92
C GLN A 6 -9.35 -0.75 23.24
N ASN A 7 -9.52 -1.96 23.74
CA ASN A 7 -10.20 -2.26 25.01
C ASN A 7 -9.77 -3.64 25.53
N ASP A 8 -10.50 -4.20 26.51
CA ASP A 8 -10.24 -5.51 27.10
C ASP A 8 -10.39 -6.70 26.14
N ARG A 9 -11.00 -6.50 24.97
CA ARG A 9 -11.26 -7.54 23.95
C ARG A 9 -10.54 -7.32 22.63
N ARG A 10 -10.04 -6.12 22.38
CA ARG A 10 -9.45 -5.73 21.10
C ARG A 10 -8.18 -4.95 21.36
N ASN A 11 -7.09 -5.42 20.78
CA ASN A 11 -5.83 -4.71 20.77
C ASN A 11 -5.58 -4.12 19.38
N ARG A 12 -4.68 -3.13 19.32
CA ARG A 12 -4.24 -2.52 18.06
C ARG A 12 -2.75 -2.24 18.14
N LEU A 13 -2.11 -2.33 16.98
CA LEU A 13 -0.73 -1.91 16.76
C LEU A 13 -0.78 -0.95 15.58
N ASP A 14 -0.31 0.27 15.79
CA ASP A 14 -0.21 1.25 14.73
C ASP A 14 1.01 0.94 13.86
N LEU A 15 0.81 0.93 12.55
CA LEU A 15 1.86 0.68 11.56
C LEU A 15 2.27 1.96 10.83
N SER A 16 1.76 3.12 11.26
CA SER A 16 2.17 4.43 10.74
C SER A 16 3.64 4.71 11.09
N GLY A 17 4.31 5.46 10.23
CA GLY A 17 5.71 5.83 10.39
C GLY A 17 6.47 5.70 9.09
N LEU A 18 7.73 5.29 9.21
CA LEU A 18 8.66 5.16 8.10
C LEU A 18 8.64 3.73 7.56
N TRP A 19 8.42 3.59 6.26
CA TRP A 19 8.41 2.31 5.54
C TRP A 19 9.53 2.30 4.52
N GLU A 20 9.99 1.12 4.13
CA GLU A 20 10.78 0.98 2.90
C GLU A 20 9.86 1.13 1.68
N PHE A 21 10.38 1.74 0.63
CA PHE A 21 9.64 2.07 -0.58
C PHE A 21 10.50 1.94 -1.82
N GLN A 22 9.91 1.43 -2.90
CA GLN A 22 10.56 1.31 -4.19
C GLN A 22 9.54 1.42 -5.33
N LEU A 23 9.88 2.15 -6.40
CA LEU A 23 9.12 2.15 -7.64
C LEU A 23 9.42 0.88 -8.45
N ASP A 24 8.44 0.38 -9.17
CA ASP A 24 8.54 -0.83 -9.99
C ASP A 24 8.03 -0.53 -11.42
N PRO A 25 8.76 0.30 -12.19
CA PRO A 25 8.34 0.73 -13.53
C PRO A 25 8.26 -0.43 -14.53
N ASP A 26 9.06 -1.47 -14.33
CA ASP A 26 9.12 -2.65 -15.20
C ASP A 26 8.23 -3.81 -14.69
N GLU A 27 7.54 -3.62 -13.57
CA GLU A 27 6.63 -4.58 -12.94
C GLU A 27 7.27 -5.95 -12.64
N VAL A 28 8.55 -5.94 -12.27
CA VAL A 28 9.35 -7.15 -12.00
C VAL A 28 9.29 -7.59 -10.54
N GLY A 29 8.93 -6.69 -9.62
CA GLY A 29 9.10 -6.90 -8.18
C GLY A 29 8.35 -8.11 -7.62
N GLU A 30 7.18 -8.44 -8.19
CA GLU A 30 6.42 -9.62 -7.75
C GLU A 30 7.11 -10.93 -8.17
N THR A 31 7.70 -10.95 -9.37
CA THR A 31 8.42 -12.12 -9.90
C THR A 31 9.79 -12.27 -9.24
N GLU A 32 10.44 -11.16 -8.90
CA GLU A 32 11.72 -11.13 -8.19
C GLU A 32 11.60 -11.29 -6.67
N GLY A 33 10.37 -11.35 -6.13
CA GLY A 33 10.15 -11.63 -4.71
C GLY A 33 10.40 -10.43 -3.79
N TRP A 34 10.19 -9.19 -4.26
CA TRP A 34 10.39 -7.97 -3.47
C TRP A 34 9.50 -7.92 -2.21
N PHE A 35 8.45 -8.73 -2.13
CA PHE A 35 7.67 -8.93 -0.90
C PHE A 35 8.47 -9.50 0.29
N ALA A 36 9.66 -10.06 0.05
CA ALA A 36 10.56 -10.56 1.09
C ALA A 36 11.66 -9.54 1.46
N GLY A 37 11.88 -8.53 0.62
CA GLY A 37 12.90 -7.50 0.77
C GLY A 37 13.07 -6.73 -0.53
N LEU A 38 13.04 -5.39 -0.45
CA LEU A 38 13.17 -4.55 -1.63
C LEU A 38 14.62 -4.55 -2.15
N ALA A 39 14.80 -4.49 -3.46
CA ALA A 39 16.13 -4.55 -4.09
C ALA A 39 16.95 -3.26 -3.88
N ALA A 40 16.27 -2.11 -3.89
CA ALA A 40 16.87 -0.78 -3.71
C ALA A 40 15.90 0.13 -2.93
N PRO A 41 15.70 -0.14 -1.62
CA PRO A 41 14.74 0.60 -0.82
C PRO A 41 15.18 2.05 -0.59
N ARG A 42 14.19 2.95 -0.55
CA ARG A 42 14.30 4.27 0.10
C ARG A 42 13.21 4.40 1.16
N THR A 43 13.41 5.28 2.13
CA THR A 43 12.45 5.47 3.23
C THR A 43 11.31 6.40 2.84
N ILE A 44 10.06 6.01 3.03
CA ILE A 44 8.86 6.85 2.81
C ILE A 44 8.02 6.98 4.08
N ALA A 45 7.30 8.09 4.25
CA ALA A 45 6.34 8.27 5.34
C ALA A 45 4.95 7.71 4.97
N VAL A 46 4.32 7.03 5.92
CA VAL A 46 2.94 6.53 5.87
C VAL A 46 2.22 6.95 7.17
N PRO A 47 1.03 7.59 7.10
CA PRO A 47 0.25 7.87 5.90
C PRO A 47 0.68 9.15 5.17
N ALA A 48 0.86 9.07 3.86
CA ALA A 48 0.99 10.20 2.94
C ALA A 48 0.94 9.70 1.49
N SER A 49 0.63 10.59 0.55
CA SER A 49 0.82 10.30 -0.88
C SER A 49 2.31 10.21 -1.19
N TRP A 50 2.72 9.30 -2.08
CA TRP A 50 4.12 9.21 -2.49
C TRP A 50 4.55 10.34 -3.44
N ASN A 51 3.59 10.92 -4.17
CA ASN A 51 3.83 11.91 -5.23
C ASN A 51 4.55 13.18 -4.76
N GLU A 52 4.44 13.55 -3.49
CA GLU A 52 5.04 14.78 -2.97
C GLU A 52 6.25 14.54 -2.06
N GLN A 53 6.63 13.27 -1.85
CA GLN A 53 7.76 12.94 -0.97
C GLN A 53 9.10 12.91 -1.69
N PHE A 54 9.09 12.74 -3.02
CA PHE A 54 10.28 12.75 -3.86
C PHE A 54 10.00 13.41 -5.21
N GLU A 55 11.05 13.91 -5.87
CA GLU A 55 10.90 14.60 -7.16
C GLU A 55 10.49 13.64 -8.28
N ASP A 56 11.02 12.41 -8.27
CA ASP A 56 10.78 11.39 -9.30
C ASP A 56 9.41 10.71 -9.20
N THR A 57 8.70 10.87 -8.08
CA THR A 57 7.41 10.19 -7.84
C THR A 57 6.19 11.02 -8.22
N ARG A 58 6.37 12.33 -8.49
CA ARG A 58 5.27 13.27 -8.69
C ARG A 58 4.28 12.83 -9.75
N ASP A 59 4.80 12.53 -10.94
CA ASP A 59 4.01 12.16 -12.11
C ASP A 59 4.07 10.64 -12.39
N TYR A 60 4.61 9.86 -11.45
CA TYR A 60 4.74 8.42 -11.62
C TYR A 60 3.37 7.72 -11.55
N MET A 61 3.06 6.99 -12.62
CA MET A 61 1.88 6.13 -12.74
C MET A 61 2.34 4.70 -13.00
N GLY A 62 2.13 3.80 -12.05
CA GLY A 62 2.64 2.44 -12.10
C GLY A 62 2.61 1.72 -10.77
N VAL A 63 3.43 0.69 -10.66
CA VAL A 63 3.52 -0.17 -9.48
C VAL A 63 4.56 0.38 -8.50
N THR A 64 4.22 0.34 -7.22
CA THR A 64 5.13 0.70 -6.13
C THR A 64 5.07 -0.38 -5.07
N TRP A 65 6.13 -0.49 -4.29
CA TRP A 65 6.24 -1.41 -3.17
C TRP A 65 6.48 -0.66 -1.89
N TYR A 66 5.79 -1.09 -0.84
CA TYR A 66 5.94 -0.66 0.53
C TYR A 66 6.29 -1.88 1.37
N LEU A 67 7.30 -1.76 2.23
CA LEU A 67 7.71 -2.85 3.12
C LEU A 67 7.94 -2.31 4.54
N GLN A 68 7.44 -3.05 5.53
CA GLN A 68 7.60 -2.74 6.94
C GLN A 68 7.86 -4.00 7.74
N GLN A 69 8.77 -3.88 8.69
CA GLN A 69 9.12 -4.92 9.63
C GLN A 69 8.62 -4.57 11.02
N LEU A 70 8.09 -5.56 11.75
CA LEU A 70 7.53 -5.35 13.08
C LEU A 70 7.48 -6.63 13.91
N TYR A 71 7.35 -6.46 15.22
CA TYR A 71 7.08 -7.56 16.15
C TYR A 71 5.62 -7.54 16.57
N VAL A 72 4.93 -8.68 16.41
CA VAL A 72 3.58 -8.86 16.94
C VAL A 72 3.68 -9.20 18.43
N PRO A 73 2.95 -8.51 19.33
CA PRO A 73 2.97 -8.84 20.75
C PRO A 73 2.56 -10.30 21.00
N SER A 74 3.38 -11.06 21.71
CA SER A 74 3.13 -12.48 22.02
C SER A 74 1.83 -12.70 22.79
N SER A 75 1.36 -11.67 23.53
CA SER A 75 0.07 -11.68 24.21
C SER A 75 -1.14 -11.83 23.28
N TRP A 76 -0.99 -11.62 21.97
CA TRP A 76 -2.07 -11.80 20.99
C TRP A 76 -2.13 -13.24 20.46
N GLN A 77 -1.26 -14.14 20.91
CA GLN A 77 -1.27 -15.53 20.45
C GLN A 77 -2.58 -16.23 20.82
N GLY A 78 -3.26 -16.79 19.82
CA GLY A 78 -4.59 -17.39 19.95
C GLY A 78 -5.74 -16.45 19.59
N ASP A 79 -5.48 -15.15 19.41
CA ASP A 79 -6.45 -14.20 18.87
C ASP A 79 -6.51 -14.26 17.33
N ARG A 80 -7.57 -13.69 16.76
CA ARG A 80 -7.64 -13.41 15.32
C ARG A 80 -6.93 -12.11 15.00
N ILE A 81 -5.96 -12.16 14.11
CA ILE A 81 -5.20 -10.99 13.68
C ILE A 81 -5.68 -10.54 12.31
N HIS A 82 -6.08 -9.27 12.24
CA HIS A 82 -6.42 -8.62 10.98
C HIS A 82 -5.45 -7.48 10.70
N LEU A 83 -4.88 -7.48 9.49
CA LEU A 83 -4.21 -6.31 8.95
C LEU A 83 -5.27 -5.39 8.36
N ARG A 84 -5.34 -4.15 8.86
CA ARG A 84 -6.26 -3.13 8.35
C ARG A 84 -5.47 -2.03 7.65
N VAL A 85 -5.75 -1.83 6.38
CA VAL A 85 -5.26 -0.69 5.61
C VAL A 85 -6.37 0.35 5.55
N GLY A 86 -6.06 1.59 5.95
CA GLY A 86 -7.04 2.68 5.95
C GLY A 86 -7.46 3.06 4.53
N SER A 87 -6.50 3.12 3.63
CA SER A 87 -6.67 3.22 2.19
C SER A 87 -5.33 2.91 1.50
N ALA A 88 -5.37 2.40 0.27
CA ALA A 88 -4.23 2.33 -0.64
C ALA A 88 -4.72 2.69 -2.05
N ASN A 89 -4.24 3.80 -2.61
CA ASN A 89 -4.75 4.32 -3.87
C ASN A 89 -3.85 3.90 -5.04
N TYR A 90 -4.29 3.07 -5.98
CA TYR A 90 -5.66 2.60 -6.23
C TYR A 90 -5.89 1.09 -5.97
N ALA A 91 -5.00 0.22 -6.44
CA ALA A 91 -5.10 -1.22 -6.23
C ALA A 91 -3.93 -1.70 -5.38
N ALA A 92 -4.21 -2.62 -4.45
CA ALA A 92 -3.24 -3.15 -3.52
C ALA A 92 -3.19 -4.67 -3.55
N LYS A 93 -1.99 -5.24 -3.48
CA LYS A 93 -1.75 -6.64 -3.11
C LYS A 93 -0.91 -6.67 -1.85
N VAL A 94 -1.19 -7.60 -0.94
CA VAL A 94 -0.56 -7.63 0.38
C VAL A 94 0.05 -9.01 0.67
N TRP A 95 1.24 -8.99 1.24
CA TRP A 95 1.95 -10.15 1.72
C TRP A 95 2.33 -9.98 3.19
N VAL A 96 2.33 -11.08 3.91
CA VAL A 96 2.89 -11.19 5.27
C VAL A 96 3.86 -12.35 5.27
N ASN A 97 5.12 -12.09 5.62
CA ASN A 97 6.21 -13.07 5.63
C ASN A 97 6.32 -13.83 4.29
N GLY A 98 6.19 -13.10 3.18
CA GLY A 98 6.24 -13.64 1.82
C GLY A 98 5.00 -14.41 1.35
N ARG A 99 4.00 -14.64 2.21
CA ARG A 99 2.72 -15.24 1.83
C ARG A 99 1.75 -14.16 1.37
N HIS A 100 1.18 -14.30 0.17
CA HIS A 100 0.09 -13.44 -0.29
C HIS A 100 -1.15 -13.67 0.59
N VAL A 101 -1.67 -12.60 1.18
CA VAL A 101 -2.82 -12.65 2.12
C VAL A 101 -4.09 -12.01 1.54
N GLY A 102 -3.99 -11.31 0.41
CA GLY A 102 -5.13 -10.79 -0.31
C GLY A 102 -4.85 -9.53 -1.11
N SER A 103 -5.90 -9.01 -1.73
CA SER A 103 -5.85 -7.83 -2.60
C SER A 103 -7.08 -6.94 -2.39
N HIS A 104 -6.94 -5.66 -2.74
CA HIS A 104 -8.04 -4.70 -2.71
C HIS A 104 -8.00 -3.81 -3.95
N GLU A 105 -9.16 -3.45 -4.47
CA GLU A 105 -9.32 -2.45 -5.51
C GLU A 105 -10.21 -1.32 -4.99
N GLY A 106 -9.72 -0.08 -5.06
CA GLY A 106 -10.41 1.11 -4.58
C GLY A 106 -9.53 1.95 -3.65
N GLY A 107 -9.34 3.22 -3.99
CA GLY A 107 -8.36 4.08 -3.31
C GLY A 107 -8.86 4.92 -2.13
N HIS A 108 -10.08 4.69 -1.63
CA HIS A 108 -10.69 5.58 -0.63
C HIS A 108 -11.51 4.87 0.45
N LEU A 109 -11.53 3.53 0.46
CA LEU A 109 -12.21 2.75 1.48
C LEU A 109 -11.22 1.85 2.20
N PRO A 110 -11.44 1.58 3.50
CA PRO A 110 -10.59 0.66 4.23
C PRO A 110 -10.85 -0.77 3.77
N PHE A 111 -9.81 -1.61 3.88
CA PHE A 111 -9.91 -3.05 3.72
C PHE A 111 -9.18 -3.77 4.85
N THR A 112 -9.58 -5.01 5.09
CA THR A 112 -9.03 -5.86 6.16
C THR A 112 -8.75 -7.24 5.63
N LEU A 113 -7.59 -7.79 5.97
CA LEU A 113 -7.18 -9.14 5.61
C LEU A 113 -6.93 -9.93 6.91
N ASP A 114 -7.46 -11.15 6.98
CA ASP A 114 -7.13 -12.07 8.08
C ASP A 114 -5.71 -12.61 7.84
N VAL A 115 -4.81 -12.32 8.78
CA VAL A 115 -3.38 -12.68 8.68
C VAL A 115 -2.98 -13.63 9.80
N THR A 116 -3.95 -14.19 10.53
CA THR A 116 -3.71 -15.03 11.72
C THR A 116 -2.72 -16.16 11.44
N ASP A 117 -2.87 -16.85 10.30
CA ASP A 117 -2.02 -17.97 9.91
C ASP A 117 -0.69 -17.57 9.24
N ALA A 118 -0.49 -16.29 8.97
CA ALA A 118 0.72 -15.77 8.33
C ALA A 118 1.70 -15.16 9.34
N VAL A 119 1.24 -14.85 10.56
CA VAL A 119 2.06 -14.24 11.61
C VAL A 119 3.07 -15.24 12.18
N GLN A 120 4.32 -14.80 12.27
CA GLN A 120 5.39 -15.46 13.02
C GLN A 120 5.41 -14.90 14.45
N TRP A 121 5.21 -15.78 15.43
CA TRP A 121 5.21 -15.39 16.86
C TRP A 121 6.61 -15.22 17.44
N GLN A 122 7.59 -15.88 16.82
CA GLN A 122 8.99 -15.81 17.21
C GLN A 122 9.76 -15.09 16.11
N GLY A 123 10.07 -13.82 16.35
CA GLY A 123 10.84 -13.01 15.43
C GLY A 123 10.05 -11.88 14.79
N GLU A 124 10.72 -11.23 13.84
CA GLU A 124 10.20 -10.10 13.11
C GLU A 124 9.30 -10.57 11.98
N ASN A 125 8.20 -9.85 11.78
CA ASN A 125 7.26 -10.08 10.69
C ASN A 125 7.49 -9.01 9.61
N THR A 126 7.52 -9.44 8.36
CA THR A 126 7.55 -8.54 7.21
C THR A 126 6.16 -8.39 6.62
N ILE A 127 5.68 -7.15 6.54
CA ILE A 127 4.50 -6.79 5.76
C ILE A 127 4.98 -6.12 4.48
N ALA A 128 4.55 -6.62 3.34
CA ALA A 128 4.76 -5.99 2.05
C ALA A 128 3.43 -5.64 1.39
N ILE A 129 3.33 -4.44 0.84
CA ILE A 129 2.16 -3.96 0.11
C ILE A 129 2.63 -3.43 -1.23
N GLN A 130 2.20 -4.08 -2.30
CA GLN A 130 2.29 -3.53 -3.65
C GLN A 130 1.10 -2.58 -3.83
N VAL A 131 1.34 -1.34 -4.26
CA VAL A 131 0.30 -0.36 -4.57
C VAL A 131 0.48 0.15 -5.99
N GLU A 132 -0.62 0.24 -6.71
CA GLU A 132 -0.69 0.56 -8.13
C GLU A 132 -1.73 1.69 -8.33
N ASN A 133 -1.43 2.74 -9.12
CA ASN A 133 -2.29 3.92 -9.32
C ASN A 133 -2.78 4.19 -10.77
N LYS A 134 -2.76 3.21 -11.67
CA LYS A 134 -3.20 3.31 -13.08
C LYS A 134 -4.69 3.67 -13.17
N LEU A 135 -4.98 4.60 -14.06
CA LEU A 135 -6.35 4.94 -14.43
C LEU A 135 -6.90 3.96 -15.48
N MET A 136 -8.11 3.46 -15.24
CA MET A 136 -8.83 2.59 -16.18
C MET A 136 -10.28 3.03 -16.29
N SER A 137 -10.91 2.80 -17.44
CA SER A 137 -12.30 3.19 -17.69
C SER A 137 -13.30 2.43 -16.80
N THR A 138 -12.88 1.29 -16.26
CA THR A 138 -13.65 0.44 -15.35
C THR A 138 -13.47 0.78 -13.87
N ARG A 139 -12.56 1.71 -13.54
CA ARG A 139 -12.24 2.09 -12.15
C ARG A 139 -13.01 3.33 -11.71
N VAL A 140 -13.02 3.60 -10.40
CA VAL A 140 -13.66 4.80 -9.83
C VAL A 140 -12.63 5.61 -9.03
N PRO A 141 -12.21 6.80 -9.50
CA PRO A 141 -12.66 7.47 -10.72
C PRO A 141 -12.17 6.80 -12.00
N ALA A 142 -12.93 6.96 -13.09
CA ALA A 142 -12.55 6.44 -14.39
C ALA A 142 -11.46 7.31 -15.03
N GLY A 143 -10.62 6.71 -15.87
CA GLY A 143 -9.68 7.42 -16.74
C GLY A 143 -9.06 6.48 -17.76
N SER A 144 -8.22 6.98 -18.67
CA SER A 144 -7.50 6.13 -19.62
C SER A 144 -6.05 6.56 -19.73
N MET A 145 -5.11 5.62 -19.56
CA MET A 145 -3.74 5.82 -20.00
C MET A 145 -3.62 5.40 -21.47
N SER A 146 -4.08 6.26 -22.38
CA SER A 146 -3.73 6.15 -23.79
C SER A 146 -2.27 6.58 -23.92
N GLY A 147 -1.40 5.76 -24.51
CA GLY A 147 0.06 5.95 -24.58
C GLY A 147 0.57 7.14 -25.42
N ASP A 148 -0.19 8.23 -25.51
CA ASP A 148 0.36 9.53 -25.89
C ASP A 148 0.55 10.34 -24.60
N LYS A 149 1.68 11.04 -24.50
CA LYS A 149 2.08 11.91 -23.39
C LYS A 149 0.87 12.46 -22.64
N PRO A 150 0.82 12.40 -21.30
CA PRO A 150 -0.28 12.99 -20.56
C PRO A 150 -0.34 14.46 -20.96
N THR A 151 -1.33 14.81 -21.76
CA THR A 151 -1.84 16.17 -21.83
C THR A 151 -2.40 16.38 -20.44
N GLY A 152 -1.56 16.97 -19.59
CA GLY A 152 -1.64 16.79 -18.15
C GLY A 152 -2.98 17.20 -17.56
N PHE A 153 -3.19 16.79 -16.31
CA PHE A 153 -4.21 17.33 -15.41
C PHE A 153 -4.16 18.86 -15.25
N MET A 154 -3.18 19.56 -15.85
CA MET A 154 -3.12 21.02 -15.92
C MET A 154 -3.86 21.66 -17.12
N ASN A 155 -4.26 20.91 -18.15
CA ASN A 155 -4.88 21.49 -19.34
C ASN A 155 -6.43 21.46 -19.35
N ASN A 156 -7.07 21.10 -18.23
CA ASN A 156 -8.53 20.96 -18.12
C ASN A 156 -9.19 21.97 -17.15
N TYR A 157 -8.52 23.07 -16.80
CA TYR A 157 -9.18 24.17 -16.11
C TYR A 157 -9.73 25.17 -17.14
N PRO A 158 -10.97 25.66 -17.02
CA PRO A 158 -11.40 26.81 -17.79
C PRO A 158 -10.52 28.01 -17.42
N ASP A 159 -10.16 28.83 -18.42
CA ASP A 159 -9.37 30.05 -18.21
C ASP A 159 -9.99 30.88 -17.08
N THR A 160 -9.26 31.02 -15.97
CA THR A 160 -9.66 31.93 -14.90
C THR A 160 -9.22 33.34 -15.29
N THR A 161 -10.20 34.21 -15.51
CA THR A 161 -9.98 35.63 -15.73
C THR A 161 -9.71 36.30 -14.38
N PHE A 162 -8.45 36.60 -14.11
CA PHE A 162 -8.03 37.70 -13.25
C PHE A 162 -6.98 38.53 -14.00
#